data_AF-V8QR25-F1
#
_entry.id   AF-V8QR25-F1
#
_cell.length_a   1.000
_cell.length_b   1.000
_cell.length_c   1.000
_cell.angle_alpha   90.00
_cell.angle_beta   90.00
_cell.angle_gamma   90.00
#
_symmetry.space_group_name_H-M   'P 1'
#
loop_
_entity.id
_entity.type
_entity.pdbx_description
1 polymer ?
#
loop_
_entity_poly.entity_id
_entity_poly.type
_entity_poly.pdbx_seq_one_letter_code
_entity_poly.pdbx_strand_id
1 'polypeptide(L)' 'MQMSLHLPQYFGRNLDALYDSLSTDVKGPYKIVWYNHASSAIELGELYYEGLLDIFRAVAAERADVQIDLD' A
#
# COMPACT_ATOMS: atom_id res chain seq x y z
N MET A 1 14.93 8.54 -7.03
CA MET A 1 15.41 7.60 -5.99
C MET A 1 14.18 6.89 -5.45
N GLN A 2 14.17 5.56 -5.48
CA GLN A 2 13.10 4.73 -4.93
C GLN A 2 13.54 4.30 -3.52
N MET A 3 12.72 4.58 -2.51
CA MET A 3 12.99 4.18 -1.12
C MET A 3 11.96 3.13 -0.70
N SER A 4 12.44 2.07 -0.03
CA SER A 4 11.57 1.06 0.56
C SER A 4 10.80 1.66 1.74
N LEU A 5 9.52 1.30 1.88
CA LEU A 5 8.71 1.66 3.05
C LEU A 5 9.35 1.09 4.32
N HIS A 6 9.70 1.97 5.26
CA HIS A 6 10.10 1.57 6.61
C HIS A 6 8.84 1.36 7.45
N LEU A 7 8.29 0.14 7.41
CA LEU A 7 7.15 -0.23 8.24
C LEU A 7 7.57 -0.28 9.73
N PRO A 8 6.66 0.09 10.65
CA PRO A 8 6.96 0.07 12.08
C PRO A 8 7.30 -1.34 12.57
N GLN A 9 8.11 -1.42 13.63
CA GLN A 9 8.56 -2.70 14.21
C GLN A 9 7.42 -3.61 14.69
N TYR A 10 6.23 -3.04 14.94
CA TYR A 10 5.02 -3.75 15.37
C TYR A 10 4.06 -4.08 14.21
N PHE A 11 4.52 -4.01 12.96
CA PHE A 11 3.71 -4.34 11.79
C PHE A 11 3.12 -5.76 11.92
N GLY A 12 1.80 -5.84 12.15
CA GLY A 12 1.06 -7.07 12.45
C GLY A 12 0.96 -8.08 11.30
N ARG A 13 1.58 -7.79 10.14
CA ARG A 13 1.65 -8.65 8.95
C ARG A 13 0.28 -9.07 8.41
N ASN A 14 -0.68 -8.16 8.47
CA ASN A 14 -2.02 -8.31 7.90
C ASN A 14 -2.44 -7.00 7.20
N LEU A 15 -3.57 -7.05 6.49
CA LEU A 15 -4.11 -5.94 5.72
C LEU A 15 -4.46 -4.73 6.61
N ASP A 16 -5.09 -4.94 7.77
CA ASP A 16 -5.45 -3.85 8.69
C ASP A 16 -4.20 -3.10 9.20
N ALA A 17 -3.16 -3.84 9.60
CA ALA A 17 -1.90 -3.25 10.05
C ALA A 17 -1.18 -2.47 8.93
N LEU A 18 -1.37 -2.87 7.67
CA LEU A 18 -0.85 -2.14 6.51
C LEU A 18 -1.60 -0.84 6.29
N TYR A 19 -2.93 -0.88 6.36
CA TYR A 19 -3.75 0.32 6.31
C TYR A 19 -3.38 1.30 7.43
N ASP A 20 -3.27 0.85 8.69
CA ASP A 20 -2.90 1.70 9.82
C ASP A 20 -1.52 2.36 9.63
N SER A 21 -0.55 1.57 9.16
CA SER A 21 0.81 2.06 8.92
C SER A 21 0.82 3.16 7.85
N LEU A 22 0.13 2.94 6.73
CA LEU A 22 0.12 3.88 5.60
C LEU A 22 -0.72 5.13 5.90
N SER A 23 -1.88 4.96 6.54
CA SER A 23 -2.77 6.07 6.89
C SER A 23 -2.19 6.97 7.98
N THR A 24 -1.49 6.40 8.99
CA THR A 24 -1.15 7.12 10.22
C THR A 24 0.36 7.22 10.50
N ASP A 25 1.10 6.13 10.35
CA ASP A 25 2.49 6.07 10.83
C ASP A 25 3.51 6.61 9.81
N VAL A 26 3.28 6.36 8.53
CA VAL A 26 4.17 6.83 7.45
C VAL A 26 4.01 8.34 7.24
N LYS A 27 5.11 9.07 7.45
CA LYS A 27 5.18 10.51 7.20
C LYS A 27 5.16 10.78 5.70
N GLY A 28 4.32 11.71 5.27
CA GLY A 28 4.22 12.11 3.87
C GLY A 28 4.95 13.42 3.54
N PRO A 29 4.89 13.85 2.27
CA PRO A 29 4.19 13.20 1.16
C PRO A 29 4.92 11.94 0.68
N TYR A 30 4.18 10.96 0.15
CA TYR A 30 4.77 9.76 -0.43
C TYR A 30 3.94 9.17 -1.57
N LYS A 31 4.57 8.30 -2.35
CA LYS A 31 3.97 7.62 -3.50
C LYS A 31 4.12 6.11 -3.34
N ILE A 32 3.00 5.39 -3.45
CA ILE A 32 2.97 3.93 -3.55
C ILE A 32 3.13 3.59 -5.03
N VAL A 33 4.15 2.79 -5.36
CA VAL A 33 4.37 2.30 -6.73
C VAL A 33 4.33 0.78 -6.70
N TRP A 34 3.39 0.19 -7.43
CA TRP A 34 3.27 -1.25 -7.59
C TRP A 34 3.55 -1.62 -9.04
N TYR A 35 4.78 -2.07 -9.29
CA TYR A 35 5.22 -2.48 -10.62
C TYR A 35 4.68 -3.85 -11.02
N ASN A 36 4.27 -3.96 -12.27
CA ASN A 36 3.67 -5.14 -12.88
C ASN A 36 2.54 -5.72 -12.01
N HIS A 37 1.70 -4.84 -11.43
CA HIS A 37 0.74 -5.25 -10.41
C HIS A 37 -0.28 -6.27 -10.94
N ALA A 38 -0.61 -6.21 -12.22
CA ALA A 38 -1.51 -7.18 -12.87
C ALA A 38 -0.99 -8.63 -12.78
N SER A 39 0.32 -8.84 -12.86
CA SER A 39 0.91 -10.17 -12.69
C SER A 39 0.79 -10.66 -11.24
N SER A 40 0.81 -9.74 -10.26
CA SER A 40 0.64 -10.07 -8.84
C SER A 40 -0.74 -10.64 -8.53
N ALA A 41 -1.78 -10.35 -9.33
CA ALA A 41 -3.11 -10.95 -9.15
C ALA A 41 -3.08 -12.48 -9.30
N ILE A 42 -2.23 -13.00 -10.21
CA ILE A 42 -2.05 -14.44 -10.43
C ILE A 42 -1.24 -15.06 -9.29
N GLU A 43 -0.17 -14.40 -8.86
CA GLU A 43 0.75 -14.95 -7.85
C GLU A 43 0.20 -14.87 -6.41
N LEU A 44 -0.51 -13.79 -6.07
CA LEU A 44 -1.11 -13.58 -4.75
C LEU A 44 -2.50 -14.20 -4.64
N GLY A 45 -3.19 -14.38 -5.78
CA GLY A 45 -4.60 -14.68 -5.83
C GLY A 45 -5.48 -13.43 -5.72
N GLU A 46 -6.64 -13.50 -6.38
CA GLU A 46 -7.57 -12.38 -6.58
C GLU A 46 -7.99 -11.70 -5.26
N LEU A 47 -8.33 -12.46 -4.23
CA LEU A 47 -8.76 -11.92 -2.93
C LEU A 47 -7.71 -11.01 -2.28
N TYR A 48 -6.45 -11.43 -2.27
CA TYR A 48 -5.36 -10.67 -1.64
C TYR A 48 -4.95 -9.47 -2.48
N TYR A 49 -4.98 -9.64 -3.81
CA TYR A 49 -4.71 -8.56 -4.74
C TYR A 49 -5.72 -7.42 -4.63
N GLU A 50 -7.03 -7.74 -4.64
CA GLU A 50 -8.09 -6.74 -4.46
C GLU A 50 -8.02 -6.10 -3.06
N GLY A 51 -7.76 -6.88 -2.01
CA GLY A 51 -7.59 -6.33 -0.66
C GLY A 51 -6.44 -5.32 -0.54
N LEU A 52 -5.31 -5.56 -1.22
CA LEU A 52 -4.20 -4.60 -1.28
C LEU A 52 -4.57 -3.34 -2.07
N LEU A 53 -5.24 -3.49 -3.22
CA LEU A 53 -5.72 -2.36 -4.00
C LEU A 53 -6.69 -1.48 -3.21
N ASP A 54 -7.64 -2.09 -2.51
CA ASP A 54 -8.63 -1.39 -1.69
C ASP A 54 -7.94 -0.57 -0.59
N ILE A 55 -6.94 -1.14 0.09
CA ILE A 55 -6.15 -0.42 1.10
C ILE A 55 -5.43 0.77 0.48
N PHE A 56 -4.71 0.57 -0.62
CA PHE A 56 -3.95 1.65 -1.25
C PHE A 56 -4.89 2.78 -1.69
N ARG A 57 -6.01 2.45 -2.33
CA ARG A 57 -7.04 3.40 -2.77
C ARG A 57 -7.67 4.13 -1.59
N ALA A 58 -8.00 3.44 -0.50
CA ALA A 58 -8.56 4.05 0.70
C ALA A 58 -7.58 5.08 1.29
N VAL A 59 -6.31 4.71 1.45
CA VAL A 59 -5.28 5.62 1.99
C VAL A 59 -5.14 6.86 1.10
N ALA A 60 -5.08 6.71 -0.22
CA ALA A 60 -4.97 7.85 -1.14
C ALA A 60 -6.23 8.73 -1.19
N ALA A 61 -7.41 8.15 -0.93
CA ALA A 61 -8.66 8.91 -0.82
C ALA A 61 -8.71 9.75 0.47
N GLU A 62 -8.18 9.22 1.58
CA GLU A 62 -8.18 9.88 2.89
C GLU A 62 -7.03 10.88 3.05
N ARG A 63 -5.91 10.65 2.36
CA ARG A 63 -4.71 11.49 2.43
C ARG A 63 -4.38 12.11 1.08
N ALA A 64 -4.63 13.41 0.99
CA ALA A 64 -4.33 14.21 -0.20
C ALA A 64 -2.82 14.26 -0.56
N ASP A 65 -1.94 13.91 0.37
CA ASP A 65 -0.48 13.87 0.19
C ASP A 65 0.05 12.49 -0.24
N VAL A 66 -0.85 11.53 -0.49
CA VAL A 66 -0.53 10.17 -0.94
C VAL A 66 -0.99 9.96 -2.38
N GLN A 67 -0.11 9.40 -3.20
CA GLN A 67 -0.41 9.01 -4.58
C GLN A 67 -0.17 7.52 -4.80
N ILE A 68 -0.93 6.93 -5.72
CA ILE A 68 -0.76 5.54 -6.15
C ILE A 68 -0.40 5.54 -7.62
N ASP A 69 0.56 4.71 -7.98
CA ASP A 69 0.93 4.42 -9.35
C ASP A 69 0.98 2.91 -9.55
N LEU A 70 0.16 2.47 -10.50
CA LEU A 70 -0.04 1.09 -10.86
C LEU A 70 0.55 0.95 -12.26
N ASP A 71 1.77 0.42 -12.31
CA ASP A 71 2.57 0.22 -13.54
C ASP A 71 2.52 -1.26 -13.95
#